data_AF-A0A2S5KJ33-F1
#
_entry.id   AF-A0A2S5KJ33-F1
#
_cell.length_a   1.000
_cell.length_b   1.000
_cell.length_c   1.000
_cell.angle_alpha   90.00
_cell.angle_beta   90.00
_cell.angle_gamma   90.00
#
_symmetry.space_group_name_H-M   'P 1'
#
loop_
_entity.id
_entity.type
_entity.pdbx_description
1 polymer ?
#
loop_
_entity_poly.entity_id
_entity_poly.type
_entity_poly.pdbx_seq_one_letter_code
_entity_poly.pdbx_strand_id
1 'polypeptide(L)'
;MSWDAPSVKSGMVELIVSDLLSATILKKAMLPFVVGFVVALCALMWAGLFVFSWGSGMLTGGGASVDGLIQHVQQWLDGVPLIGVALALVAKAILGMLFSFLGVFMLGEGMILVAMLITAFLTPGIVKHIHNKHYADVPLQQHGGLLESIVKVLLKTCALAAVMVFSLPILWIPLINIVWFKVIFYAYFRSLLAQDVGENTLDEVTFKQVNRWSNMPLFWLSAVAYCLSFLPFINLFVPIIGVVALTHLFLQHGQRHRWQGDMFENLRDGRSGPPAAR
;
A
#
# COMPACT_ATOMS: atom_id res chain seq x y z
N MET A 1 11.54 32.56 -0.89
CA MET A 1 12.20 31.24 -0.90
C MET A 1 11.45 30.37 -1.91
N SER A 2 11.90 30.36 -3.17
CA SER A 2 11.26 29.57 -4.22
C SER A 2 11.56 28.09 -3.96
N TRP A 3 10.49 27.30 -3.83
CA TRP A 3 10.58 25.87 -3.58
C TRP A 3 10.93 25.19 -4.90
N ASP A 4 12.20 24.82 -5.10
CA ASP A 4 12.57 23.91 -6.17
C ASP A 4 12.01 22.54 -5.80
N ALA A 5 10.94 22.13 -6.49
CA ALA A 5 10.40 20.80 -6.33
C ALA A 5 11.55 19.78 -6.49
N PRO A 6 11.57 18.70 -5.68
CA PRO A 6 12.49 17.63 -5.96
C PRO A 6 12.33 17.24 -7.44
N SER A 7 13.42 16.89 -8.09
CA SER A 7 13.43 16.53 -9.50
C SER A 7 14.20 15.24 -9.62
N VAL A 8 13.63 14.27 -10.33
CA VAL A 8 14.31 13.01 -10.61
C VAL A 8 15.53 13.35 -11.48
N LYS A 9 16.75 13.27 -10.92
CA LYS A 9 17.97 13.47 -11.71
C LYS A 9 18.07 12.41 -12.80
N SER A 10 18.68 12.76 -13.93
CA SER A 10 19.12 11.78 -14.94
C SER A 10 19.95 10.69 -14.25
N GLY A 11 19.56 9.43 -14.39
CA GLY A 11 20.21 8.28 -13.75
C GLY A 11 19.58 7.79 -12.43
N MET A 12 18.60 8.50 -11.82
CA MET A 12 17.93 7.98 -10.61
C MET A 12 17.20 6.67 -10.88
N VAL A 13 16.53 6.55 -12.03
CA VAL A 13 15.83 5.31 -12.42
C VAL A 13 16.83 4.16 -12.58
N GLU A 14 18.02 4.43 -13.11
CA GLU A 14 19.08 3.43 -13.26
C GLU A 14 19.59 2.96 -11.90
N LEU A 15 19.79 3.87 -10.94
CA LEU A 15 20.12 3.52 -9.55
C LEU A 15 19.03 2.65 -8.92
N ILE A 16 17.76 3.04 -9.06
CA ILE A 16 16.61 2.28 -8.53
C ILE A 16 16.60 0.86 -9.11
N VAL A 17 16.75 0.71 -10.43
CA VAL A 17 16.76 -0.59 -11.09
C VAL A 17 17.97 -1.42 -10.66
N SER A 18 19.15 -0.82 -10.62
CA SER A 18 20.40 -1.48 -10.19
C SER A 18 20.31 -1.99 -8.75
N ASP A 19 19.73 -1.20 -7.85
CA ASP A 19 19.57 -1.59 -6.45
C ASP A 19 18.43 -2.61 -6.27
N LEU A 20 17.32 -2.50 -6.99
CA LEU A 20 16.25 -3.51 -6.97
C LEU A 20 16.75 -4.90 -7.39
N LEU A 21 17.63 -4.94 -8.38
CA LEU A 21 18.25 -6.17 -8.89
C LEU A 21 19.49 -6.60 -8.08
N SER A 22 19.90 -5.83 -7.06
CA SER A 22 21.00 -6.20 -6.20
C SER A 22 20.66 -7.46 -5.39
N ALA A 23 21.65 -8.35 -5.21
CA ALA A 23 21.43 -9.60 -4.47
C ALA A 23 20.91 -9.39 -3.03
N THR A 24 21.28 -8.28 -2.39
CA THR A 24 20.85 -7.94 -1.02
C THR A 24 19.37 -7.59 -0.98
N ILE A 25 18.90 -6.73 -1.88
CA ILE A 25 17.49 -6.30 -1.94
C ILE A 25 16.63 -7.42 -2.50
N LEU A 26 17.09 -8.15 -3.51
CA LEU A 26 16.35 -9.27 -4.09
C LEU A 26 16.08 -10.38 -3.06
N LYS A 27 17.06 -10.72 -2.22
CA LYS A 27 16.87 -11.68 -1.11
C LYS A 27 15.81 -11.21 -0.12
N LYS A 28 15.81 -9.92 0.22
CA LYS A 28 14.76 -9.31 1.07
C LYS A 28 13.40 -9.34 0.38
N ALA A 29 13.36 -9.14 -0.93
CA ALA A 29 12.15 -9.16 -1.73
C ALA A 29 11.49 -10.52 -1.88
N MET A 30 12.24 -11.60 -1.71
CA MET A 30 11.67 -12.94 -1.63
C MET A 30 10.82 -13.14 -0.36
N LEU A 31 11.02 -12.37 0.71
CA LEU A 31 10.27 -12.60 1.95
C LEU A 31 8.77 -12.24 1.83
N PRO A 32 8.36 -11.02 1.40
CA PRO A 32 6.95 -10.73 1.16
C PRO A 32 6.33 -11.67 0.12
N PHE A 33 7.11 -12.09 -0.88
CA PHE A 33 6.66 -13.04 -1.88
C PHE A 33 6.33 -14.42 -1.29
N VAL A 34 7.25 -15.02 -0.53
CA VAL A 34 7.05 -16.35 0.08
C VAL A 34 5.93 -16.32 1.10
N VAL A 35 5.93 -15.34 2.00
CA VAL A 35 4.87 -15.20 3.00
C VAL A 35 3.53 -14.92 2.32
N GLY A 36 3.51 -14.04 1.32
CA GLY A 36 2.31 -13.76 0.54
C GLY A 36 1.80 -15.02 -0.17
N PHE A 37 2.68 -15.80 -0.78
CA PHE A 37 2.31 -17.06 -1.41
C PHE A 37 1.70 -18.05 -0.41
N VAL A 38 2.30 -18.20 0.78
CA VAL A 38 1.74 -19.04 1.85
C VAL A 38 0.36 -18.53 2.31
N VAL A 39 0.21 -17.22 2.50
CA VAL A 39 -1.08 -16.62 2.87
C VAL A 39 -2.13 -16.87 1.79
N ALA A 40 -1.76 -16.72 0.52
CA ALA A 40 -2.64 -17.00 -0.61
C ALA A 40 -3.05 -18.47 -0.67
N LEU A 41 -2.11 -19.41 -0.46
CA LEU A 41 -2.43 -20.84 -0.38
C LEU A 41 -3.37 -21.15 0.79
N CYS A 42 -3.11 -20.58 1.97
CA CYS A 42 -4.00 -20.70 3.13
C CYS A 42 -5.39 -20.16 2.83
N ALA A 43 -5.48 -19.00 2.18
CA ALA A 43 -6.76 -18.38 1.80
C ALA A 43 -7.51 -19.21 0.74
N LEU A 44 -6.80 -19.75 -0.26
CA LEU A 44 -7.37 -20.65 -1.27
C LEU A 44 -7.84 -21.97 -0.64
N MET A 45 -7.07 -22.53 0.28
CA MET A 45 -7.46 -23.73 1.02
C MET A 45 -8.71 -23.47 1.88
N TRP A 46 -8.75 -22.33 2.58
CA TRP A 46 -9.94 -21.91 3.33
C TRP A 46 -11.14 -21.67 2.43
N ALA A 47 -10.96 -21.00 1.29
CA ALA A 47 -12.02 -20.78 0.32
C ALA A 47 -12.52 -22.11 -0.28
N GLY A 48 -11.62 -23.05 -0.58
CA GLY A 48 -11.97 -24.39 -1.04
C GLY A 48 -12.75 -25.19 0.01
N LEU A 49 -12.31 -25.16 1.27
CA LEU A 49 -13.04 -25.76 2.39
C LEU A 49 -14.41 -25.10 2.60
N PHE A 50 -14.50 -23.78 2.46
CA PHE A 50 -15.77 -23.05 2.52
C PHE A 50 -16.71 -23.48 1.40
N VAL A 51 -16.25 -23.48 0.14
CA VAL A 51 -17.05 -23.92 -1.02
C VAL A 51 -17.46 -25.38 -0.88
N PHE A 52 -16.56 -26.26 -0.43
CA PHE A 52 -16.85 -27.67 -0.22
C PHE A 52 -17.86 -27.89 0.91
N SER A 53 -17.66 -27.23 2.07
CA SER A 53 -18.58 -27.27 3.20
C SER A 53 -19.96 -26.72 2.80
N TRP A 54 -20.00 -25.59 2.12
CA TRP A 54 -21.22 -24.98 1.61
C TRP A 54 -21.94 -25.84 0.57
N GLY A 55 -21.21 -26.34 -0.43
CA GLY A 55 -21.74 -27.22 -1.46
C GLY A 55 -22.26 -28.53 -0.89
N SER A 56 -21.55 -29.11 0.08
CA SER A 56 -22.01 -30.31 0.79
C SER A 56 -23.24 -30.03 1.66
N GLY A 57 -23.33 -28.84 2.27
CA GLY A 57 -24.50 -28.39 3.03
C GLY A 57 -25.73 -28.17 2.15
N MET A 58 -25.56 -27.72 0.90
CA MET A 58 -26.65 -27.67 -0.08
C MET A 58 -27.14 -29.06 -0.50
N LEU A 59 -26.24 -30.03 -0.58
CA LEU A 59 -26.59 -31.41 -0.96
C LEU A 59 -27.18 -32.22 0.20
N THR A 60 -26.83 -31.90 1.45
CA THR A 60 -27.22 -32.66 2.65
C THR A 60 -28.19 -31.92 3.58
N GLY A 61 -28.52 -30.65 3.30
CA GLY A 61 -29.49 -29.84 4.04
C GLY A 61 -29.04 -29.35 5.42
N GLY A 62 -27.75 -29.44 5.77
CA GLY A 62 -27.28 -29.39 7.17
C GLY A 62 -26.19 -28.36 7.54
N GLY A 63 -25.81 -27.41 6.68
CA GLY A 63 -24.84 -26.36 7.06
C GLY A 63 -25.42 -25.35 8.05
N ALA A 64 -24.61 -24.52 8.73
CA ALA A 64 -25.07 -23.33 9.44
C ALA A 64 -25.75 -22.39 8.42
N SER A 65 -27.05 -22.58 8.25
CA SER A 65 -27.60 -22.50 6.91
C SER A 65 -28.06 -21.09 6.60
N VAL A 66 -27.77 -20.66 5.38
CA VAL A 66 -28.62 -19.67 4.73
C VAL A 66 -30.08 -20.12 4.85
N ASP A 67 -30.38 -21.41 4.93
CA ASP A 67 -31.70 -21.99 5.22
C ASP A 67 -32.33 -21.54 6.55
N GLY A 68 -31.57 -21.17 7.58
CA GLY A 68 -32.12 -20.55 8.80
C GLY A 68 -32.51 -19.08 8.59
N LEU A 69 -31.68 -18.34 7.85
CA LEU A 69 -31.95 -16.94 7.48
C LEU A 69 -33.08 -16.87 6.42
N ILE A 70 -33.13 -17.86 5.53
CA ILE A 70 -34.18 -18.09 4.56
C ILE A 70 -35.43 -18.57 5.26
N GLN A 71 -35.40 -19.47 6.25
CA GLN A 71 -36.62 -19.83 6.99
C GLN A 71 -37.26 -18.60 7.63
N HIS A 72 -36.45 -17.69 8.18
CA HIS A 72 -36.93 -16.39 8.67
C HIS A 72 -37.53 -15.52 7.57
N VAL A 73 -36.89 -15.45 6.41
CA VAL A 73 -37.38 -14.73 5.23
C VAL A 73 -38.60 -15.42 4.60
N GLN A 74 -38.67 -16.74 4.65
CA GLN A 74 -39.66 -17.62 4.03
C GLN A 74 -40.94 -17.66 4.86
N GLN A 75 -40.85 -17.64 6.19
CA GLN A 75 -41.98 -17.34 7.09
C GLN A 75 -42.58 -15.94 6.81
N TRP A 76 -41.77 -14.97 6.38
CA TRP A 76 -42.25 -13.64 5.98
C TRP A 76 -42.86 -13.64 4.56
N LEU A 77 -42.43 -14.57 3.71
CA LEU A 77 -42.76 -14.67 2.28
C LEU A 77 -43.86 -15.69 1.96
N ASP A 78 -44.22 -16.59 2.88
CA ASP A 78 -45.30 -17.58 2.74
C ASP A 78 -46.68 -16.92 2.54
N GLY A 79 -46.77 -15.59 2.71
CA GLY A 79 -47.92 -14.80 2.25
C GLY A 79 -48.04 -14.64 0.73
N VAL A 80 -46.97 -14.90 -0.06
CA VAL A 80 -46.96 -14.74 -1.53
C VAL A 80 -46.04 -15.80 -2.19
N PRO A 81 -46.56 -17.01 -2.49
CA PRO A 81 -45.76 -18.23 -2.68
C PRO A 81 -44.82 -18.25 -3.90
N LEU A 82 -45.07 -17.46 -4.95
CA LEU A 82 -44.19 -17.41 -6.13
C LEU A 82 -43.15 -16.29 -6.05
N ILE A 83 -43.55 -15.13 -5.52
CA ILE A 83 -42.69 -13.95 -5.41
C ILE A 83 -41.63 -14.18 -4.33
N GLY A 84 -41.98 -14.87 -3.25
CA GLY A 84 -41.06 -15.17 -2.17
C GLY A 84 -39.87 -16.03 -2.55
N VAL A 85 -40.12 -17.16 -3.21
CA VAL A 85 -39.05 -18.06 -3.66
C VAL A 85 -38.11 -17.35 -4.65
N ALA A 86 -38.66 -16.55 -5.58
CA ALA A 86 -37.88 -15.75 -6.50
C ALA A 86 -37.03 -14.69 -5.78
N LEU A 87 -37.58 -13.97 -4.80
CA LEU A 87 -36.87 -12.97 -4.02
C LEU A 87 -35.73 -13.58 -3.18
N ALA A 88 -35.97 -14.76 -2.58
CA ALA A 88 -34.95 -15.47 -1.82
C ALA A 88 -33.80 -15.97 -2.69
N LEU A 89 -34.08 -16.47 -3.91
CA LEU A 89 -33.05 -16.85 -4.89
C LEU A 89 -32.23 -15.65 -5.37
N VAL A 90 -32.89 -14.51 -5.62
CA VAL A 90 -32.23 -13.25 -5.99
C VAL A 90 -31.37 -12.74 -4.84
N ALA A 91 -31.88 -12.72 -3.61
CA ALA A 91 -31.12 -12.30 -2.42
C ALA A 91 -29.89 -13.21 -2.19
N LYS A 92 -30.04 -14.53 -2.36
CA LYS A 92 -28.93 -15.49 -2.34
C LYS A 92 -27.88 -15.19 -3.41
N ALA A 93 -28.31 -14.97 -4.65
CA ALA A 93 -27.41 -14.68 -5.75
C ALA A 93 -26.64 -13.36 -5.52
N ILE A 94 -27.32 -12.34 -5.00
CA ILE A 94 -26.71 -11.06 -4.63
C ILE A 94 -25.70 -11.25 -3.49
N LEU A 95 -26.07 -11.95 -2.41
CA LEU A 95 -25.16 -12.23 -1.30
C LEU A 95 -23.94 -13.04 -1.77
N GLY A 96 -24.15 -14.11 -2.54
CA GLY A 96 -23.07 -14.93 -3.10
C GLY A 96 -22.13 -14.14 -4.01
N MET A 97 -22.69 -13.26 -4.85
CA MET A 97 -21.91 -12.33 -5.68
C MET A 97 -21.11 -11.33 -4.82
N LEU A 98 -21.72 -10.75 -3.78
CA LEU A 98 -21.05 -9.82 -2.87
C LEU A 98 -19.90 -10.50 -2.13
N PHE A 99 -20.10 -11.71 -1.59
CA PHE A 99 -19.05 -12.48 -0.93
C PHE A 99 -17.93 -12.89 -1.89
N SER A 100 -18.27 -13.28 -3.12
CA SER A 100 -17.27 -13.61 -4.15
C SER A 100 -16.46 -12.38 -4.56
N PHE A 101 -17.12 -11.23 -4.74
CA PHE A 101 -16.46 -9.96 -5.00
C PHE A 101 -15.55 -9.56 -3.84
N LEU A 102 -16.02 -9.64 -2.59
CA LEU A 102 -15.22 -9.38 -1.39
C LEU A 102 -14.01 -10.31 -1.31
N GLY A 103 -14.18 -11.59 -1.65
CA GLY A 103 -13.12 -12.60 -1.66
C GLY A 103 -12.04 -12.29 -2.68
N VAL A 104 -12.41 -12.01 -3.94
CA VAL A 104 -11.46 -11.62 -4.99
C VAL A 104 -10.77 -10.29 -4.64
N PHE A 105 -11.53 -9.35 -4.09
CA PHE A 105 -11.00 -8.05 -3.65
C PHE A 105 -9.99 -8.19 -2.50
N MET A 106 -10.31 -9.01 -1.49
CA MET A 106 -9.42 -9.35 -0.38
C MET A 106 -8.18 -10.10 -0.85
N LEU A 107 -8.31 -11.03 -1.82
CA LEU A 107 -7.16 -11.74 -2.39
C LEU A 107 -6.28 -10.86 -3.28
N GLY A 108 -6.82 -9.81 -3.89
CA GLY A 108 -6.02 -8.87 -4.70
C GLY A 108 -5.36 -7.79 -3.84
N GLU A 109 -6.19 -6.93 -3.26
CA GLU A 109 -5.74 -5.75 -2.51
C GLU A 109 -5.29 -6.12 -1.09
N GLY A 110 -5.80 -7.20 -0.49
CA GLY A 110 -5.28 -7.66 0.81
C GLY A 110 -3.84 -8.17 0.72
N MET A 111 -3.45 -8.76 -0.41
CA MET A 111 -2.09 -9.28 -0.60
C MET A 111 -1.03 -8.17 -0.65
N ILE A 112 -1.33 -7.03 -1.28
CA ILE A 112 -0.43 -5.89 -1.26
C ILE A 112 -0.30 -5.31 0.15
N LEU A 113 -1.39 -5.29 0.94
CA LEU A 113 -1.34 -4.81 2.33
C LEU A 113 -0.49 -5.72 3.22
N VAL A 114 -0.62 -7.05 3.07
CA VAL A 114 0.26 -8.00 3.76
C VAL A 114 1.72 -7.80 3.33
N ALA A 115 1.97 -7.64 2.04
CA ALA A 115 3.31 -7.38 1.53
C ALA A 115 3.89 -6.06 2.06
N MET A 116 3.08 -5.01 2.17
CA MET A 116 3.46 -3.73 2.80
C MET A 116 3.81 -3.90 4.27
N LEU A 117 3.00 -4.65 5.03
CA LEU A 117 3.25 -4.90 6.44
C LEU A 117 4.59 -5.61 6.66
N ILE A 118 4.88 -6.64 5.86
CA ILE A 118 6.17 -7.35 5.92
C ILE A 118 7.30 -6.40 5.51
N THR A 119 7.09 -5.64 4.45
CA THR A 119 8.10 -4.72 3.92
C THR A 119 8.46 -3.63 4.92
N ALA A 120 7.52 -3.13 5.73
CA ALA A 120 7.79 -2.15 6.77
C ALA A 120 8.86 -2.61 7.78
N PHE A 121 8.91 -3.90 8.11
CA PHE A 121 9.98 -4.46 8.95
C PHE A 121 11.33 -4.57 8.21
N LEU A 122 11.30 -4.64 6.87
CA LEU A 122 12.49 -4.73 6.03
C LEU A 122 13.05 -3.34 5.67
N THR A 123 12.20 -2.31 5.68
CA THR A 123 12.52 -0.94 5.30
C THR A 123 13.76 -0.36 5.97
N PRO A 124 13.96 -0.44 7.30
CA PRO A 124 15.18 0.07 7.93
C PRO A 124 16.45 -0.55 7.35
N GLY A 125 16.40 -1.85 7.03
CA GLY A 125 17.53 -2.57 6.44
C GLY A 125 17.77 -2.23 4.97
N ILE A 126 16.72 -1.96 4.20
CA ILE A 126 16.82 -1.51 2.80
C ILE A 126 17.39 -0.08 2.75
N VAL A 127 16.84 0.82 3.57
CA VAL A 127 17.28 2.22 3.67
C VAL A 127 18.76 2.29 4.02
N LYS A 128 19.19 1.56 5.06
CA LYS A 128 20.60 1.51 5.47
C LYS A 128 21.54 0.99 4.37
N HIS A 129 21.09 0.00 3.60
CA HIS A 129 21.88 -0.54 2.49
C HIS A 129 22.10 0.49 1.37
N ILE A 130 21.03 1.12 0.91
CA ILE A 130 21.08 2.16 -0.14
C ILE A 130 21.87 3.37 0.34
N HIS A 131 21.63 3.80 1.58
CA HIS A 131 22.34 4.90 2.21
C HIS A 131 23.85 4.68 2.20
N ASN A 132 24.31 3.54 2.71
CA ASN A 132 25.75 3.26 2.79
C ASN A 132 26.41 3.11 1.41
N LYS A 133 25.64 2.70 0.39
CA LYS A 133 26.16 2.48 -0.97
C LYS A 133 26.28 3.77 -1.78
N HIS A 134 25.32 4.70 -1.63
CA HIS A 134 25.19 5.85 -2.54
C HIS A 134 25.11 7.23 -1.86
N TYR A 135 24.88 7.26 -0.54
CA TYR A 135 24.56 8.49 0.20
C TYR A 135 25.22 8.54 1.58
N ALA A 136 26.39 7.92 1.76
CA ALA A 136 27.03 7.74 3.07
C ALA A 136 27.30 9.08 3.81
N ASP A 137 27.41 10.16 3.04
CA ASP A 137 27.71 11.53 3.46
C ASP A 137 26.43 12.30 3.92
N VAL A 138 25.24 11.72 3.73
CA VAL A 138 23.97 12.24 4.24
C VAL A 138 23.80 11.78 5.69
N PRO A 139 23.37 12.64 6.62
CA PRO A 139 23.03 12.16 7.95
C PRO A 139 21.70 11.41 7.87
N LEU A 140 21.70 10.12 8.22
CA LEU A 140 20.45 9.38 8.41
C LEU A 140 19.79 9.88 9.71
N GLN A 141 18.66 10.56 9.58
CA GLN A 141 17.86 11.00 10.72
C GLN A 141 16.61 10.12 10.74
N GLN A 142 16.36 9.44 11.85
CA GLN A 142 15.17 8.62 12.03
C GLN A 142 14.22 9.34 12.97
N HIS A 143 12.93 9.27 12.67
CA HIS A 143 11.88 9.85 13.50
C HIS A 143 10.73 8.87 13.66
N GLY A 144 9.95 9.04 14.73
CA GLY A 144 8.83 8.15 15.04
C GLY A 144 9.28 6.87 15.73
N GLY A 145 8.75 6.62 16.93
CA GLY A 145 8.93 5.34 17.60
C GLY A 145 8.01 4.25 17.00
N LEU A 146 8.36 2.97 17.15
CA LEU A 146 7.54 1.86 16.64
C LEU A 146 6.06 1.97 17.04
N LEU A 147 5.78 2.32 18.30
CA LEU A 147 4.43 2.49 18.80
C LEU A 147 3.71 3.66 18.12
N GLU A 148 4.41 4.78 17.92
CA GLU A 148 3.86 5.95 17.24
C GLU A 148 3.56 5.64 15.77
N SER A 149 4.45 4.95 15.07
CA SER A 149 4.26 4.48 13.70
C SER A 149 3.04 3.57 13.58
N ILE A 150 2.89 2.59 14.50
CA ILE A 150 1.72 1.69 14.56
C ILE A 150 0.43 2.49 14.77
N VAL A 151 0.41 3.44 15.71
CA VAL A 151 -0.78 4.28 15.97
C VAL A 151 -1.14 5.10 14.73
N LYS A 152 -0.16 5.70 14.05
CA LYS A 152 -0.40 6.45 12.79
C LYS A 152 -0.97 5.56 11.70
N VAL A 153 -0.44 4.35 11.52
CA VAL A 153 -0.96 3.37 10.54
C VAL A 153 -2.39 2.97 10.90
N LEU A 154 -2.67 2.72 12.18
CA LEU A 154 -4.01 2.37 12.64
C LEU A 154 -5.01 3.51 12.36
N LEU A 155 -4.65 4.75 12.70
CA LEU A 155 -5.48 5.92 12.43
C LEU A 155 -5.74 6.11 10.93
N LYS A 156 -4.73 5.94 10.07
CA LYS A 156 -4.89 5.98 8.62
C LYS A 156 -5.82 4.88 8.10
N THR A 157 -5.73 3.69 8.70
CA THR A 157 -6.58 2.54 8.35
C THR A 157 -8.03 2.78 8.78
N CYS A 158 -8.25 3.33 9.98
CA CYS A 158 -9.58 3.75 10.44
C CYS A 158 -10.15 4.86 9.55
N ALA A 159 -9.34 5.84 9.15
CA ALA A 159 -9.74 6.90 8.24
C ALA A 159 -10.11 6.33 6.85
N LEU A 160 -9.34 5.38 6.33
CA LEU A 160 -9.68 4.66 5.11
C LEU A 160 -11.03 3.95 5.24
N ALA A 161 -11.25 3.22 6.34
CA ALA A 161 -12.51 2.52 6.59
C ALA A 161 -13.69 3.51 6.64
N ALA A 162 -13.54 4.65 7.30
CA ALA A 162 -14.56 5.69 7.33
C ALA A 162 -14.86 6.23 5.91
N VAL A 163 -13.81 6.57 5.14
CA VAL A 163 -13.96 7.03 3.74
C VAL A 163 -14.66 5.98 2.88
N MET A 164 -14.37 4.68 3.07
CA MET A 164 -15.03 3.58 2.38
C MET A 164 -16.53 3.54 2.68
N VAL A 165 -16.92 3.66 3.95
CA VAL A 165 -18.34 3.69 4.36
C VAL A 165 -19.06 4.90 3.76
N PHE A 166 -18.45 6.08 3.78
CA PHE A 166 -19.03 7.28 3.16
C PHE A 166 -19.08 7.19 1.62
N SER A 167 -18.25 6.36 1.01
CA SER A 167 -18.21 6.15 -0.44
C SER A 167 -19.20 5.09 -0.93
N LEU A 168 -19.95 4.42 -0.05
CA LEU A 168 -20.95 3.41 -0.44
C LEU A 168 -21.97 3.93 -1.49
N PRO A 169 -22.47 5.18 -1.44
CA PRO A 169 -23.38 5.68 -2.47
C PRO A 169 -22.76 5.72 -3.87
N ILE A 170 -21.44 5.90 -3.98
CA ILE A 170 -20.73 6.00 -5.26
C ILE A 170 -20.68 4.65 -5.98
N LEU A 171 -20.83 3.52 -5.26
CA LEU A 171 -20.86 2.18 -5.86
C LEU A 171 -21.94 2.03 -6.95
N TRP A 172 -23.03 2.80 -6.85
CA TRP A 172 -24.16 2.76 -7.78
C TRP A 172 -23.91 3.49 -9.10
N ILE A 173 -22.80 4.21 -9.22
CA ILE A 173 -22.41 4.89 -10.46
C ILE A 173 -21.35 4.03 -11.17
N PRO A 174 -21.71 3.30 -12.24
CA PRO A 174 -20.77 2.44 -12.96
C PRO A 174 -19.58 3.25 -13.50
N LEU A 175 -18.41 2.60 -13.59
CA LEU A 175 -17.12 3.18 -13.99
C LEU A 175 -16.55 4.22 -13.01
N ILE A 176 -17.36 5.16 -12.52
CA ILE A 176 -16.94 6.14 -11.51
C ILE A 176 -16.55 5.43 -10.22
N ASN A 177 -17.31 4.42 -9.81
CA ASN A 177 -16.97 3.59 -8.64
C ASN A 177 -15.55 3.00 -8.74
N ILE A 178 -15.20 2.38 -9.87
CA ILE A 178 -13.88 1.75 -10.08
C ILE A 178 -12.78 2.79 -9.90
N VAL A 179 -12.88 3.94 -10.59
CA VAL A 179 -11.87 5.00 -10.50
C VAL A 179 -11.79 5.58 -9.10
N TRP A 180 -12.93 5.85 -8.47
CA TRP A 180 -13.02 6.44 -7.14
C TRP A 180 -12.32 5.58 -6.08
N PHE A 181 -12.64 4.28 -6.04
CA PHE A 181 -12.00 3.39 -5.07
C PHE A 181 -10.49 3.24 -5.37
N LYS A 182 -10.07 3.18 -6.64
CA LYS A 182 -8.64 3.14 -6.98
C LYS A 182 -7.89 4.40 -6.53
N VAL A 183 -8.50 5.58 -6.62
CA VAL A 183 -7.93 6.82 -6.10
C VAL A 183 -7.81 6.78 -4.58
N ILE A 184 -8.82 6.30 -3.86
CA ILE A 184 -8.77 6.16 -2.40
C ILE A 184 -7.66 5.18 -1.99
N PHE A 185 -7.58 4.01 -2.64
CA PHE A 185 -6.54 3.03 -2.35
C PHE A 185 -5.15 3.55 -2.69
N TYR A 186 -4.99 4.29 -3.78
CA TYR A 186 -3.74 4.98 -4.10
C TYR A 186 -3.34 5.96 -2.99
N ALA A 187 -4.27 6.80 -2.52
CA ALA A 187 -4.01 7.75 -1.44
C ALA A 187 -3.52 7.05 -0.17
N TYR A 188 -4.17 5.94 0.20
CA TYR A 188 -3.77 5.12 1.34
C TYR A 188 -2.39 4.48 1.14
N PHE A 189 -2.18 3.80 0.00
CA PHE A 189 -0.91 3.19 -0.40
C PHE A 189 0.25 4.19 -0.32
N ARG A 190 0.10 5.36 -0.96
CA ARG A 190 1.08 6.45 -0.94
C ARG A 190 1.37 6.88 0.50
N SER A 191 0.34 7.05 1.31
CA SER A 191 0.48 7.54 2.69
C SER A 191 1.22 6.57 3.60
N LEU A 192 1.03 5.26 3.42
CA LEU A 192 1.75 4.23 4.16
C LEU A 192 3.21 4.15 3.70
N LEU A 193 3.41 4.05 2.39
CA LEU A 193 4.73 3.92 1.79
C LEU A 193 5.63 5.12 2.10
N ALA A 194 5.10 6.34 1.98
CA ALA A 194 5.87 7.54 2.29
C ALA A 194 6.20 7.64 3.79
N GLN A 195 5.27 7.27 4.67
CA GLN A 195 5.53 7.26 6.11
C GLN A 195 6.62 6.26 6.48
N ASP A 196 6.51 5.03 5.99
CA ASP A 196 7.46 3.95 6.29
C ASP A 196 8.90 4.34 5.91
N VAL A 197 9.10 4.84 4.69
CA VAL A 197 10.43 5.29 4.25
C VAL A 197 10.85 6.58 4.94
N GLY A 198 9.92 7.51 5.14
CA GLY A 198 10.18 8.82 5.74
C GLY A 198 10.70 8.72 7.16
N GLU A 199 10.03 7.93 8.00
CA GLU A 199 10.40 7.66 9.40
C GLU A 199 11.81 7.05 9.52
N ASN A 200 12.25 6.34 8.48
CA ASN A 200 13.56 5.69 8.43
C ASN A 200 14.68 6.52 7.78
N THR A 201 14.35 7.67 7.15
CA THR A 201 15.30 8.38 6.27
C THR A 201 15.47 9.86 6.61
N LEU A 202 14.40 10.54 7.04
CA LEU A 202 14.35 11.98 7.25
C LEU A 202 14.04 12.30 8.71
N ASP A 203 14.23 13.56 9.11
CA ASP A 203 13.63 14.12 10.32
C ASP A 203 12.16 14.53 10.10
N GLU A 204 11.40 14.67 11.17
CA GLU A 204 9.94 14.86 11.10
C GLU A 204 9.55 16.15 10.36
N VAL A 205 10.36 17.21 10.51
CA VAL A 205 10.09 18.52 9.91
C VAL A 205 10.29 18.42 8.40
N THR A 206 11.43 17.86 7.97
CA THR A 206 11.72 17.64 6.54
C THR A 206 10.72 16.66 5.92
N PHE A 207 10.37 15.58 6.63
CA PHE A 207 9.37 14.63 6.16
C PHE A 207 8.02 15.30 5.88
N LYS A 208 7.51 16.14 6.80
CA LYS A 208 6.26 16.89 6.61
C LYS A 208 6.32 17.84 5.40
N GLN A 209 7.48 18.43 5.12
CA GLN A 209 7.66 19.31 3.96
C GLN A 209 7.66 18.54 2.63
N VAL A 210 8.32 17.37 2.60
CA VAL A 210 8.45 16.51 1.42
C VAL A 210 7.17 15.74 1.13
N ASN A 211 6.47 15.26 2.16
CA ASN A 211 5.27 14.41 2.04
C ASN A 211 4.00 15.17 1.61
N ARG A 212 4.14 16.36 1.01
CA ARG A 212 3.01 17.12 0.48
C ARG A 212 2.46 16.48 -0.80
N TRP A 213 1.15 16.62 -1.01
CA TRP A 213 0.49 16.19 -2.25
C TRP A 213 1.00 16.93 -3.49
N SER A 214 1.52 18.15 -3.33
CA SER A 214 2.15 18.92 -4.41
C SER A 214 3.54 18.41 -4.81
N ASN A 215 4.13 17.47 -4.08
CA ASN A 215 5.43 16.89 -4.43
C ASN A 215 5.29 15.93 -5.61
N MET A 216 5.56 16.44 -6.81
CA MET A 216 5.39 15.71 -8.07
C MET A 216 6.27 14.47 -8.21
N PRO A 217 7.57 14.45 -7.86
CA PRO A 217 8.35 13.20 -7.90
C PRO A 217 7.82 12.14 -6.96
N LEU A 218 7.46 12.54 -5.73
CA LEU A 218 6.89 11.60 -4.78
C LEU A 218 5.58 11.06 -5.36
N PHE A 219 4.75 11.91 -5.96
CA PHE A 219 3.51 11.52 -6.66
C PHE A 219 3.78 10.50 -7.75
N TRP A 220 4.64 10.81 -8.73
CA TRP A 220 4.90 9.93 -9.86
C TRP A 220 5.56 8.62 -9.46
N LEU A 221 6.54 8.62 -8.55
CA LEU A 221 7.17 7.37 -8.10
C LEU A 221 6.16 6.46 -7.36
N SER A 222 5.34 7.02 -6.46
CA SER A 222 4.31 6.22 -5.79
C SER A 222 3.18 5.80 -6.74
N ALA A 223 2.84 6.62 -7.74
CA ALA A 223 1.81 6.32 -8.72
C ALA A 223 2.26 5.20 -9.66
N VAL A 224 3.52 5.23 -10.13
CA VAL A 224 4.09 4.15 -10.95
C VAL A 224 4.14 2.86 -10.14
N ALA A 225 4.60 2.90 -8.89
CA ALA A 225 4.58 1.74 -8.00
C ALA A 225 3.16 1.19 -7.83
N TYR A 226 2.17 2.06 -7.60
CA TYR A 226 0.77 1.65 -7.48
C TYR A 226 0.22 1.08 -8.79
N CYS A 227 0.53 1.65 -9.95
CA CYS A 227 0.11 1.09 -11.24
C CYS A 227 0.70 -0.31 -11.49
N LEU A 228 1.94 -0.56 -11.05
CA LEU A 228 2.55 -1.89 -11.10
C LEU A 228 1.81 -2.91 -10.22
N SER A 229 1.04 -2.47 -9.22
CA SER A 229 0.28 -3.38 -8.35
C SER A 229 -0.90 -4.03 -9.04
N PHE A 230 -1.36 -3.46 -10.15
CA PHE A 230 -2.42 -4.06 -10.96
C PHE A 230 -1.95 -5.31 -11.70
N LEU A 231 -0.64 -5.54 -11.79
CA LEU A 231 -0.07 -6.76 -12.36
C LEU A 231 0.04 -7.83 -11.26
N PRO A 232 -0.65 -8.98 -11.38
CA PRO A 232 -0.84 -9.92 -10.27
C PRO A 232 0.46 -10.47 -9.68
N PHE A 233 1.45 -10.79 -10.52
CA PHE A 233 2.74 -11.31 -10.07
C PHE A 233 3.68 -10.22 -9.52
N ILE A 234 3.59 -9.00 -10.08
CA ILE A 234 4.44 -7.88 -9.66
C ILE A 234 3.93 -7.26 -8.37
N ASN A 235 2.63 -7.37 -8.09
CA ASN A 235 1.96 -6.79 -6.93
C ASN A 235 2.69 -7.06 -5.61
N LEU A 236 3.19 -8.28 -5.38
CA LEU A 236 3.91 -8.65 -4.16
C LEU A 236 5.26 -7.92 -3.99
N PHE A 237 5.86 -7.44 -5.08
CA PHE A 237 7.12 -6.72 -5.09
C PHE A 237 6.95 -5.20 -5.01
N VAL A 238 5.74 -4.69 -5.28
CA VAL A 238 5.46 -3.26 -5.32
C VAL A 238 5.86 -2.52 -4.05
N PRO A 239 5.60 -3.03 -2.83
CA PRO A 239 6.04 -2.33 -1.62
C PRO A 239 7.56 -2.11 -1.59
N ILE A 240 8.35 -3.10 -2.03
CA ILE A 240 9.81 -2.99 -2.06
C ILE A 240 10.28 -2.07 -3.18
N ILE A 241 9.67 -2.16 -4.37
CA ILE A 241 9.92 -1.21 -5.46
C ILE A 241 9.69 0.22 -4.97
N GLY A 242 8.58 0.43 -4.26
CA GLY A 242 8.24 1.68 -3.60
C GLY A 242 9.29 2.12 -2.60
N VAL A 243 9.68 1.25 -1.67
CA VAL A 243 10.66 1.59 -0.61
C VAL A 243 12.00 2.01 -1.22
N VAL A 244 12.53 1.26 -2.19
CA VAL A 244 13.79 1.60 -2.87
C VAL A 244 13.67 2.95 -3.58
N ALA A 245 12.59 3.16 -4.35
CA ALA A 245 12.37 4.38 -5.11
C ALA A 245 12.25 5.62 -4.20
N LEU A 246 11.46 5.55 -3.14
CA LEU A 246 11.30 6.67 -2.20
C LEU A 246 12.57 6.90 -1.38
N THR A 247 13.35 5.86 -1.07
CA THR A 247 14.62 6.01 -0.35
C THR A 247 15.59 6.89 -1.14
N HIS A 248 15.78 6.60 -2.44
CA HIS A 248 16.60 7.46 -3.32
C HIS A 248 16.05 8.89 -3.40
N LEU A 249 14.73 9.05 -3.51
CA LEU A 249 14.11 10.37 -3.56
C LEU A 249 14.40 11.18 -2.29
N PHE A 250 14.20 10.58 -1.11
CA PHE A 250 14.36 11.24 0.18
C PHE A 250 15.82 11.53 0.51
N LEU A 251 16.73 10.57 0.29
CA LEU A 251 18.17 10.79 0.50
C LEU A 251 18.75 11.84 -0.44
N GLN A 252 18.31 11.86 -1.71
CA GLN A 252 18.72 12.91 -2.64
C GLN A 252 18.20 14.29 -2.21
N HIS A 253 17.00 14.36 -1.64
CA HIS A 253 16.48 15.61 -1.09
C HIS A 253 17.29 16.07 0.12
N GLY A 254 17.63 15.14 1.03
CA GLY A 254 18.52 15.39 2.16
C GLY A 254 19.91 15.90 1.74
N GLN A 255 20.51 15.32 0.69
CA GLN A 255 21.74 15.85 0.10
C GLN A 255 21.59 17.32 -0.30
N ARG A 256 20.59 17.65 -1.13
CA ARG A 256 20.42 19.02 -1.68
C ARG A 256 20.31 20.08 -0.58
N HIS A 257 19.59 19.79 0.50
CA HIS A 257 19.45 20.73 1.61
C HIS A 257 20.76 20.95 2.38
N ARG A 258 21.58 19.91 2.57
CA ARG A 258 22.93 20.06 3.09
C ARG A 258 23.78 20.96 2.18
N TRP A 259 23.80 20.70 0.88
CA TRP A 259 24.55 21.51 -0.09
C TRP A 259 24.14 22.99 -0.07
N GLN A 260 22.85 23.28 0.08
CA GLN A 260 22.36 24.65 0.23
C GLN A 260 22.82 25.26 1.56
N GLY A 261 22.69 24.55 2.68
CA GLY A 261 23.16 25.00 3.99
C GLY A 261 24.66 25.32 4.01
N ASP A 262 25.49 24.39 3.52
CA ASP A 262 26.94 24.54 3.43
C ASP A 262 27.32 25.71 2.50
N MET A 263 26.56 25.92 1.40
CA MET A 263 26.77 27.08 0.52
C MET A 263 26.48 28.40 1.25
N PHE A 264 25.35 28.50 1.97
CA PHE A 264 25.02 29.70 2.74
C PHE A 264 26.05 29.98 3.84
N GLU A 265 26.55 28.95 4.51
CA GLU A 265 27.58 29.09 5.54
C GLU A 265 28.93 29.50 4.94
N ASN A 266 29.33 28.92 3.81
CA ASN A 266 30.51 29.35 3.06
C ASN A 266 30.40 30.81 2.58
N LEU A 267 29.23 31.24 2.10
CA LEU A 267 28.99 32.63 1.70
C LEU A 267 29.05 33.59 2.90
N ARG A 268 28.51 33.19 4.06
CA ARG A 268 28.63 33.95 5.31
C ARG A 268 30.08 34.10 5.76
N ASP A 269 30.86 33.05 5.60
CA ASP A 269 32.27 33.00 6.00
C ASP A 269 33.24 33.57 4.94
N GLY A 270 32.72 34.17 3.86
CA GLY A 270 33.53 34.77 2.80
C GLY A 270 34.31 33.76 1.93
N ARG A 271 33.94 32.47 1.98
CA ARG A 271 34.54 31.39 1.18
C ARG A 271 33.78 31.26 -0.15
N SER A 272 34.40 31.67 -1.24
CA SER A 272 33.85 31.50 -2.60
C SER A 272 34.23 30.13 -3.18
N GLY A 273 33.36 29.14 -2.99
CA GLY A 273 33.52 27.84 -3.63
C GLY A 273 32.40 26.86 -3.28
N PRO A 274 32.08 25.89 -4.16
CA PRO A 274 31.18 24.80 -3.80
C PRO A 274 31.72 24.07 -2.55
N PRO A 275 30.85 23.57 -1.66
CA PRO A 275 31.27 22.75 -0.53
C PRO A 275 32.23 21.67 -1.00
N ALA A 276 33.39 21.54 -0.35
CA ALA A 276 34.32 20.47 -0.67
C ALA A 276 33.61 19.13 -0.46
N ALA A 277 33.42 18.36 -1.54
CA ALA A 277 32.99 16.98 -1.43
C ALA A 277 34.03 16.25 -0.57
N ARG A 278 33.65 15.93 0.67
CA ARG A 278 34.45 15.10 1.59
C ARG A 278 33.92 13.69 1.58
#